data_AF-A0A9P7K2L0-F1
#
_entry.id   AF-A0A9P7K2L0-F1
#
_cell.length_a   1.000
_cell.length_b   1.000
_cell.length_c   1.000
_cell.angle_alpha   90.00
_cell.angle_beta   90.00
_cell.angle_gamma   90.00
#
_symmetry.space_group_name_H-M   'P 1'
#
loop_
_entity.id
_entity.type
_entity.pdbx_description
1 polymer ?
#
loop_
_entity_poly.entity_id
_entity_poly.type
_entity_poly.pdbx_seq_one_letter_code
_entity_poly.pdbx_strand_id
1 'polypeptide(L)'
;MQSATTHTQRPTISIFTQTNQYDVPGSVRSLLLSTTRLQELLKEWSLGHATEDQVSDAYVRIGTEFNTTISAFAAYHIELRHVYRA
;
A
#
# COMPACT_ATOMS: atom_id res chain seq x y z
N MET A 1 29.49 8.38 -50.61
CA MET A 1 29.63 7.51 -49.41
C MET A 1 29.58 8.42 -48.19
N GLN A 2 28.40 8.53 -47.56
CA GLN A 2 28.22 9.27 -46.30
C GLN A 2 27.75 8.24 -45.28
N SER A 3 28.59 7.96 -44.27
CA SER A 3 28.26 7.04 -43.20
C SER A 3 28.00 7.83 -41.92
N ALA A 4 26.82 7.58 -41.35
CA ALA A 4 26.26 8.21 -40.18
C ALA A 4 27.12 7.99 -38.92
N THR A 5 27.27 9.03 -38.11
CA THR A 5 27.66 8.90 -36.70
C THR A 5 26.43 9.05 -35.83
N THR A 6 25.82 7.92 -35.49
CA THR A 6 24.71 7.83 -34.53
C THR A 6 25.28 8.03 -33.12
N HIS A 7 24.99 9.18 -32.50
CA HIS A 7 25.30 9.43 -31.10
C HIS A 7 24.38 8.57 -30.22
N THR A 8 24.89 7.47 -29.69
CA THR A 8 24.19 6.66 -28.69
C THR A 8 24.15 7.42 -27.37
N GLN A 9 22.99 7.97 -27.02
CA GLN A 9 22.73 8.56 -25.72
C GLN A 9 22.41 7.44 -24.73
N ARG A 10 23.30 7.26 -23.74
CA ARG A 10 23.11 6.31 -22.63
C ARG A 10 21.87 6.73 -21.83
N PRO A 11 20.89 5.85 -21.56
CA PRO A 11 19.82 6.18 -20.63
C PRO A 11 20.41 6.29 -19.23
N THR A 12 20.34 7.49 -18.65
CA THR A 12 20.60 7.71 -17.23
C THR A 12 19.51 6.99 -16.45
N ILE A 13 19.86 5.89 -15.78
CA ILE A 13 18.98 5.23 -14.83
C ILE A 13 18.82 6.20 -13.67
N SER A 14 17.68 6.89 -13.60
CA SER A 14 17.26 7.59 -12.39
C SER A 14 17.04 6.54 -11.31
N ILE A 15 18.05 6.37 -10.47
CA ILE A 15 17.96 5.62 -9.23
C ILE A 15 17.05 6.47 -8.34
N PHE A 16 15.74 6.24 -8.42
CA PHE A 16 14.82 6.78 -7.43
C PHE A 16 15.16 6.09 -6.11
N THR A 17 16.00 6.73 -5.31
CA THR A 17 16.14 6.38 -3.90
C THR A 17 14.77 6.65 -3.26
N GLN A 18 13.94 5.60 -3.16
CA GLN A 18 12.68 5.65 -2.44
C GLN A 18 12.99 5.68 -0.94
N THR A 19 13.42 6.85 -0.47
CA THR A 19 13.67 7.13 0.94
C THR A 19 12.33 7.27 1.65
N ASN A 20 11.84 6.14 2.16
CA ASN A 20 11.42 5.92 3.54
C ASN A 20 10.43 4.74 3.54
N GLN A 21 10.95 3.52 3.40
CA GLN A 21 10.13 2.32 3.19
C GLN A 21 9.26 1.91 4.39
N TYR A 22 9.29 2.64 5.50
CA TYR A 22 8.59 2.26 6.72
C TYR A 22 8.08 3.50 7.46
N ASP A 23 7.01 4.14 6.96
CA ASP A 23 6.30 5.19 7.69
C ASP A 23 5.18 4.55 8.54
N VAL A 24 5.43 4.36 9.84
CA VAL A 24 4.43 3.78 10.76
C VAL A 24 3.18 4.66 10.84
N PRO A 25 3.26 5.97 11.16
CA PRO A 25 2.08 6.84 11.14
C PRO A 25 1.31 6.83 9.82
N GLY A 26 2.01 6.88 8.69
CA GLY A 26 1.38 6.84 7.36
C GLY A 26 0.66 5.53 7.08
N SER A 27 1.32 4.39 7.34
CA SER A 27 0.73 3.06 7.14
C SER A 27 -0.48 2.81 8.05
N VAL A 28 -0.40 3.20 9.32
CA VAL A 28 -1.53 3.14 10.26
C VAL A 28 -2.69 4.01 9.78
N ARG A 29 -2.43 5.23 9.31
CA ARG A 29 -3.47 6.12 8.76
C ARG A 29 -4.17 5.49 7.55
N SER A 30 -3.41 4.88 6.63
CA SER A 30 -3.97 4.21 5.45
C SER A 30 -4.80 2.97 5.81
N LEU A 31 -4.38 2.19 6.80
CA LEU A 31 -5.14 1.06 7.32
C LEU A 31 -6.47 1.52 7.94
N LEU A 32 -6.45 2.57 8.76
CA LEU A 32 -7.66 3.15 9.36
C LEU A 32 -8.62 3.66 8.29
N LEU A 33 -8.13 4.42 7.30
CA LEU A 33 -8.94 4.93 6.20
C LEU A 33 -9.56 3.80 5.38
N SER A 34 -8.79 2.74 5.09
CA SER A 34 -9.30 1.58 4.34
C SER A 34 -10.36 0.82 5.14
N THR A 35 -10.22 0.75 6.47
CA THR A 35 -11.23 0.16 7.37
C THR A 35 -12.53 0.97 7.34
N THR A 36 -12.45 2.29 7.46
CA THR A 36 -13.62 3.18 7.32
C THR A 36 -14.28 3.00 5.95
N ARG A 37 -13.47 2.90 4.88
CA ARG A 37 -14.00 2.71 3.53
C ARG A 37 -14.75 1.39 3.36
N LEU A 38 -14.27 0.30 3.95
CA LEU A 38 -15.01 -0.98 3.94
C LEU A 38 -16.34 -0.86 4.70
N GLN A 39 -16.37 -0.17 5.85
CA GLN A 39 -17.61 0.04 6.60
C GLN A 39 -18.65 0.82 5.79
N GLU A 40 -18.23 1.88 5.09
CA GLU A 40 -19.09 2.62 4.17
C GLU A 40 -19.60 1.74 3.03
N LEU A 41 -18.71 0.96 2.40
CA LEU A 41 -19.09 0.07 1.29
C LEU A 41 -20.06 -1.02 1.73
N LEU A 42 -19.88 -1.60 2.92
CA LEU A 42 -20.84 -2.57 3.47
C LEU A 42 -22.20 -1.95 3.72
N LYS A 43 -22.25 -0.69 4.17
CA LYS A 43 -23.50 0.05 4.32
C LYS A 43 -24.18 0.26 2.96
N GLU A 44 -23.46 0.76 1.97
CA GLU A 44 -24.00 0.94 0.61
C GLU A 44 -24.42 -0.39 -0.02
N TRP A 45 -23.65 -1.47 0.19
CA TRP A 45 -24.00 -2.81 -0.29
C TRP A 45 -25.29 -3.32 0.34
N SER A 46 -25.49 -3.08 1.65
CA SER A 46 -26.74 -3.44 2.34
C SER A 46 -27.97 -2.69 1.80
N LEU A 47 -27.76 -1.53 1.19
CA LEU A 47 -28.81 -0.72 0.54
C LEU A 47 -28.95 -1.05 -0.96
N GLY A 48 -28.12 -1.95 -1.51
CA GLY A 48 -28.08 -2.27 -2.94
C GLY A 48 -27.40 -1.22 -3.82
N HIS A 49 -26.63 -0.30 -3.21
CA HIS A 49 -25.92 0.79 -3.90
C HIS A 49 -24.45 0.47 -4.22
N ALA A 50 -23.92 -0.65 -3.72
CA ALA A 50 -22.61 -1.17 -4.06
C ALA A 50 -22.73 -2.62 -4.54
N THR A 51 -21.73 -3.11 -5.26
CA THR A 51 -21.65 -4.50 -5.71
C THR A 51 -20.81 -5.35 -4.75
N GLU A 52 -21.00 -6.67 -4.81
CA GLU A 52 -20.16 -7.62 -4.08
C GLU A 52 -18.67 -7.47 -4.45
N ASP A 53 -18.34 -7.24 -5.73
CA ASP A 53 -16.96 -7.01 -6.19
C ASP A 53 -16.32 -5.80 -5.49
N GLN A 54 -17.06 -4.70 -5.32
CA GLN A 54 -16.54 -3.51 -4.64
C GLN A 54 -16.24 -3.76 -3.16
N VAL A 55 -17.04 -4.61 -2.50
CA VAL A 55 -16.80 -5.02 -1.10
C VAL A 55 -15.56 -5.93 -1.03
N SER A 56 -15.44 -6.88 -1.95
CA SER A 56 -14.30 -7.78 -2.07
C SER A 56 -12.99 -7.02 -2.31
N ASP A 57 -12.97 -6.06 -3.23
CA ASP A 57 -11.81 -5.20 -3.50
C ASP A 57 -11.37 -4.42 -2.27
N ALA A 58 -12.32 -3.85 -1.53
CA ALA A 58 -12.03 -3.14 -0.29
C ALA A 58 -11.43 -4.06 0.79
N TYR A 59 -11.89 -5.31 0.85
CA TYR A 59 -11.33 -6.31 1.76
C TYR A 59 -9.88 -6.66 1.41
N VAL A 60 -9.58 -6.91 0.13
CA VAL A 60 -8.21 -7.17 -0.35
C VAL A 60 -7.27 -5.99 -0.04
N ARG A 61 -7.77 -4.76 -0.23
CA ARG A 61 -7.01 -3.55 0.10
C ARG A 61 -6.67 -3.47 1.59
N ILE A 62 -7.62 -3.75 2.48
CA ILE A 62 -7.33 -3.78 3.93
C ILE A 62 -6.23 -4.79 4.27
N GLY A 63 -6.26 -5.99 3.67
CA GLY A 63 -5.20 -6.98 3.87
C GLY A 63 -3.82 -6.45 3.44
N THR A 64 -3.77 -5.68 2.35
CA THR A 64 -2.55 -5.05 1.85
C THR A 64 -2.03 -3.95 2.78
N GLU A 65 -2.91 -3.06 3.25
CA GLU A 65 -2.55 -1.99 4.20
C GLU A 65 -2.13 -2.57 5.56
N PHE A 66 -2.76 -3.66 5.99
CA PHE A 66 -2.40 -4.37 7.21
C PHE A 66 -0.98 -4.94 7.08
N ASN A 67 -0.66 -5.64 5.99
CA ASN A 67 0.68 -6.17 5.78
C ASN A 67 1.74 -5.07 5.70
N THR A 68 1.41 -3.95 5.05
CA THR A 68 2.28 -2.76 4.98
C THR A 68 2.53 -2.18 6.37
N THR A 69 1.50 -2.09 7.20
CA THR A 69 1.59 -1.60 8.58
C THR A 69 2.45 -2.53 9.44
N ILE A 70 2.24 -3.85 9.36
CA ILE A 70 3.09 -4.84 10.06
C ILE A 70 4.57 -4.71 9.63
N SER A 71 4.82 -4.55 8.33
CA SER A 71 6.17 -4.35 7.80
C SER A 71 6.81 -3.05 8.30
N ALA A 72 6.03 -1.96 8.38
CA ALA A 72 6.48 -0.68 8.94
C ALA A 72 6.85 -0.79 10.42
N PHE A 73 6.05 -1.48 11.22
CA PHE A 73 6.37 -1.74 12.64
C PHE A 73 7.62 -2.60 12.82
N ALA A 74 7.76 -3.66 12.01
CA ALA A 74 8.92 -4.56 12.06
C ALA A 74 10.24 -3.84 11.77
N ALA A 75 10.25 -2.87 10.86
CA ALA A 75 11.43 -2.08 10.53
C ALA A 75 11.96 -1.22 11.70
N TYR A 76 11.09 -0.83 12.63
CA TYR A 76 11.48 -0.12 13.86
C TYR A 76 11.81 -1.06 15.03
N HIS A 77 11.94 -2.38 14.78
CA HIS A 77 12.06 -3.39 15.84
C HIS A 77 10.90 -3.33 16.86
N ILE A 78 9.74 -2.77 16.47
CA ILE A 78 8.53 -2.82 17.29
C ILE A 78 7.92 -4.20 17.08
N GLU A 79 8.36 -5.12 17.90
CA GLU A 79 7.83 -6.47 17.99
C GLU A 79 6.39 -6.42 18.52
N LEU A 80 5.38 -6.45 17.65
CA LEU A 80 3.96 -6.63 18.02
C LEU A 80 3.67 -8.01 18.69
N ARG A 81 4.72 -8.80 18.96
CA ARG A 81 4.66 -10.14 19.58
C ARG A 81 4.13 -10.14 21.02
N HIS A 82 3.84 -8.99 21.62
CA HIS A 82 3.37 -8.88 23.01
C HIS A 82 1.86 -8.68 23.19
N VAL A 83 1.05 -8.73 22.12
CA VAL A 83 -0.42 -8.54 22.24
C VAL A 83 -1.19 -9.86 22.51
N TYR A 84 -0.56 -11.03 22.35
CA TYR A 84 -1.21 -12.34 22.63
C TYR A 84 -0.98 -12.91 24.04
N ARG A 85 -0.55 -12.10 25.01
CA ARG A 85 -0.38 -12.56 26.39
C ARG A 85 -0.97 -11.58 27.41
N ALA A 86 -2.28 -11.66 27.60
CA ALA A 86 -2.98 -11.33 28.83
C ALA A 86 -4.22 -12.24 28.94
#